data_AF-U5T487-F1
#
_entry.id   AF-U5T487-F1
#
_cell.length_a   1.000
_cell.length_b   1.000
_cell.length_c   1.000
_cell.angle_alpha   90.00
_cell.angle_beta   90.00
_cell.angle_gamma   90.00
#
_symmetry.space_group_name_H-M   'P 1'
#
loop_
_entity.id
_entity.type
_entity.pdbx_description
1 polymer ?
#
loop_
_entity_poly.entity_id
_entity_poly.type
_entity_poly.pdbx_seq_one_letter_code
_entity_poly.pdbx_strand_id
1 'polypeptide(L)'
;MTTGHRRQCGLTLVELLIATGLGAVVLLTAGESLLTARQIERVDRSTARQLDGAGTALALIARTLRQAGYPGCHPDRRRNLVASGVDPIATVISAGNGLTIRTMRSLGHAGLVGAPVRGENLPLDRAHGVEAGQPVAAVNARGSGCVLFRQADTATDTLDRGPGPAAVNRRPTEGYWPMGDPIEIFVPERTTFFVDASVGDGGGRSLFRRRQSRGGDREELVVGVRSLSIEAGIDDNGDGYVDRTVSGEADLDGLDVVAVQVALELSAPDAPIAAGRSVQTTIALRNGRP
;
A
#
# COMPACT_ATOMS: atom_id res chain seq x y z
N MET A 1 52.66 62.27 35.05
CA MET A 1 51.64 61.20 34.88
C MET A 1 52.02 60.04 35.78
N THR A 2 51.47 60.00 37.00
CA THR A 2 51.75 58.95 37.98
C THR A 2 50.62 57.92 37.96
N THR A 3 50.94 56.69 37.57
CA THR A 3 50.03 55.55 37.51
C THR A 3 49.78 55.01 38.92
N GLY A 4 48.62 55.33 39.49
CA GLY A 4 48.18 54.79 40.77
C GLY A 4 48.08 53.26 40.70
N HIS A 5 49.02 52.56 41.35
CA HIS A 5 48.95 51.11 41.51
C HIS A 5 47.80 50.78 42.45
N ARG A 6 46.71 50.22 41.90
CA ARG A 6 45.62 49.66 42.70
C ARG A 6 46.19 48.57 43.61
N ARG A 7 46.08 48.75 44.92
CA ARG A 7 46.41 47.71 45.90
C ARG A 7 45.50 46.50 45.62
N GLN A 8 46.10 45.35 45.35
CA GLN A 8 45.37 44.08 45.24
C GLN A 8 44.93 43.69 46.65
N CYS A 9 43.63 43.74 46.93
CA CYS A 9 43.04 43.10 48.10
C CYS A 9 42.96 41.60 47.81
N GLY A 10 43.59 40.78 48.66
CA GLY A 10 43.53 39.31 48.54
C GLY A 10 42.10 38.79 48.76
N LEU A 11 41.80 37.62 48.19
CA LEU A 11 40.54 36.92 48.40
C LEU A 11 40.52 36.26 49.78
N THR A 12 39.40 36.34 50.48
CA THR A 12 39.19 35.56 51.69
C THR A 12 38.94 34.09 51.35
N LEU A 13 39.36 33.18 52.24
CA LEU A 13 39.11 31.74 52.06
C LEU A 13 37.60 31.43 51.96
N VAL A 14 36.77 32.22 52.64
CA VAL A 14 35.31 32.14 52.59
C VAL A 14 34.77 32.58 51.22
N GLU A 15 35.26 33.67 50.63
CA GLU A 15 34.86 34.07 49.27
C GLU A 15 35.21 33.00 48.24
N LEU A 16 36.37 32.35 48.39
CA LEU A 16 36.80 31.31 47.46
C LEU A 16 35.92 30.04 47.59
N LEU A 17 35.56 29.65 48.82
CA LEU A 17 34.59 28.57 49.08
C LEU A 17 33.20 28.88 48.52
N ILE A 18 32.70 30.12 48.70
CA ILE A 18 31.39 30.52 48.17
C ILE A 18 31.42 30.56 46.64
N ALA A 19 32.45 31.16 46.04
CA ALA A 19 32.59 31.27 44.59
C ALA A 19 32.67 29.89 43.92
N THR A 20 33.45 28.97 44.48
CA THR A 20 33.55 27.60 43.97
C THR A 20 32.26 26.81 44.17
N GLY A 21 31.60 26.95 45.33
CA GLY A 21 30.30 26.33 45.60
C GLY A 21 29.22 26.76 44.60
N LEU A 22 29.10 28.07 44.36
CA LEU A 22 28.14 28.62 43.39
C LEU A 22 28.49 28.21 41.96
N GLY A 23 29.77 28.23 41.58
CA GLY A 23 30.23 27.79 40.26
C GLY A 23 29.90 26.32 39.99
N ALA A 24 30.10 25.44 40.99
CA ALA A 24 29.75 24.03 40.88
C ALA A 24 28.26 23.81 40.65
N VAL A 25 27.40 24.53 41.38
CA VAL A 25 25.93 24.43 41.20
C VAL A 25 25.50 24.86 39.80
N VAL A 26 26.04 25.97 39.28
CA VAL A 26 25.71 26.45 37.92
C VAL A 26 26.16 25.46 36.85
N LEU A 27 27.37 24.89 36.98
CA LEU A 27 27.86 23.91 36.00
C LEU A 27 27.06 22.61 36.02
N LEU A 28 26.67 22.12 37.20
CA LEU A 28 25.84 20.92 37.34
C LEU A 28 24.46 21.11 36.68
N THR A 29 23.78 22.21 36.99
CA THR A 29 22.46 22.53 36.43
C THR A 29 22.50 22.70 34.91
N ALA A 30 23.51 23.41 34.38
CA ALA A 30 23.70 23.54 32.94
C ALA A 30 24.01 22.18 32.27
N GLY A 31 24.78 21.33 32.93
CA GLY A 31 25.10 19.98 32.47
C GLY A 31 23.86 19.09 32.35
N GLU A 32 23.03 19.05 33.39
CA GLU A 32 21.76 18.31 33.39
C GLU A 32 20.82 18.79 32.29
N SER A 33 20.63 20.11 32.18
CA SER A 33 19.79 20.73 31.15
C SER A 33 20.20 20.30 29.72
N LEU A 34 21.51 20.31 29.44
CA LEU A 34 22.03 19.88 28.14
C LEU A 34 21.80 18.39 27.88
N LEU A 35 21.96 17.54 28.89
CA LEU A 35 21.73 16.10 28.76
C LEU A 35 20.25 15.80 28.48
N THR A 36 19.35 16.44 29.22
CA THR A 36 17.90 16.33 29.00
C THR A 36 17.50 16.83 27.61
N ALA A 37 18.03 17.98 27.17
CA ALA A 37 17.75 18.52 25.84
C ALA A 37 18.20 17.56 24.72
N ARG A 38 19.38 16.94 24.85
CA ARG A 38 19.88 15.94 23.88
C ARG A 38 19.07 14.65 23.89
N GLN A 39 18.58 14.23 25.05
CA GLN A 39 17.72 13.05 25.16
C GLN A 39 16.39 13.29 24.45
N ILE A 40 15.74 14.44 24.71
CA ILE A 40 14.48 14.83 24.06
C ILE A 40 14.66 14.87 22.54
N GLU A 41 15.73 15.51 22.04
CA GLU A 41 15.98 15.62 20.60
C GLU A 41 16.13 14.25 19.91
N ARG A 42 16.74 13.27 20.58
CA ARG A 42 16.86 11.91 20.04
C ARG A 42 15.51 11.22 19.92
N VAL A 43 14.65 11.36 20.93
CA VAL A 43 13.29 10.79 20.97
C VAL A 43 12.39 11.47 19.94
N ASP A 44 12.49 12.79 19.79
CA ASP A 44 11.71 13.53 18.79
C ASP A 44 12.08 13.10 17.38
N ARG A 45 13.37 12.96 17.08
CA ARG A 45 13.84 12.51 15.76
C ARG A 45 13.45 11.07 15.47
N SER A 46 13.50 10.16 16.44
CA SER A 46 13.08 8.76 16.21
C SER A 46 11.57 8.68 15.95
N THR A 47 10.77 9.42 16.70
CA THR A 47 9.32 9.50 16.54
C THR A 47 8.94 10.11 15.19
N ALA A 48 9.60 11.20 14.80
CA ALA A 48 9.36 11.84 13.50
C ALA A 48 9.62 10.88 12.33
N ARG A 49 10.70 10.10 12.38
CA ARG A 49 11.02 9.10 11.35
C ARG A 49 9.99 7.98 11.28
N GLN A 50 9.50 7.50 12.45
CA GLN A 50 8.46 6.48 12.48
C GLN A 50 7.15 6.99 11.87
N LEU A 51 6.74 8.22 12.19
CA LEU A 51 5.53 8.82 11.63
C LEU A 51 5.63 9.06 10.13
N ASP A 52 6.79 9.51 9.64
CA ASP A 52 7.04 9.70 8.22
C ASP A 52 6.99 8.36 7.45
N GLY A 53 7.61 7.32 8.02
CA GLY A 53 7.53 5.96 7.49
C GLY A 53 6.09 5.43 7.47
N ALA A 54 5.36 5.60 8.57
CA ALA A 54 3.95 5.21 8.67
C ALA A 54 3.06 5.96 7.67
N GLY A 55 3.27 7.27 7.50
CA GLY A 55 2.58 8.08 6.51
C GLY A 55 2.85 7.61 5.07
N THR A 56 4.11 7.29 4.76
CA THR A 56 4.49 6.73 3.47
C THR A 56 3.84 5.37 3.23
N ALA A 57 3.81 4.48 4.22
CA ALA A 57 3.16 3.19 4.10
C ALA A 57 1.64 3.29 3.92
N LEU A 58 0.97 4.17 4.69
CA LEU A 58 -0.45 4.44 4.52
C LEU A 58 -0.76 5.00 3.14
N ALA A 59 0.11 5.85 2.58
CA ALA A 59 -0.03 6.35 1.21
C ALA A 59 0.06 5.22 0.16
N LEU A 60 0.97 4.25 0.36
CA LEU A 60 1.09 3.06 -0.50
C LEU A 60 -0.15 2.16 -0.40
N ILE A 61 -0.63 1.89 0.82
CA ILE A 61 -1.84 1.11 1.05
C ILE A 61 -3.04 1.81 0.39
N ALA A 62 -3.21 3.12 0.63
CA ALA A 62 -4.29 3.90 0.08
C ALA A 62 -4.27 3.93 -1.45
N ARG A 63 -3.09 4.02 -2.07
CA ARG A 63 -2.95 3.92 -3.53
C ARG A 63 -3.40 2.54 -4.04
N THR A 64 -3.01 1.48 -3.36
CA THR A 64 -3.38 0.10 -3.74
C THR A 64 -4.88 -0.14 -3.57
N LEU A 65 -5.47 0.34 -2.46
CA LEU A 65 -6.92 0.31 -2.21
C LEU A 65 -7.70 1.09 -3.26
N ARG A 66 -7.24 2.29 -3.65
CA ARG A 66 -7.88 3.06 -4.72
C ARG A 66 -7.82 2.36 -6.08
N GLN A 67 -6.90 1.43 -6.31
CA GLN A 67 -6.82 0.65 -7.56
C GLN A 67 -7.49 -0.72 -7.43
N ALA A 68 -8.02 -1.02 -6.26
CA ALA A 68 -8.61 -2.30 -5.96
C ALA A 68 -9.87 -2.50 -6.80
N GLY A 69 -10.01 -3.69 -7.38
CA GLY A 69 -11.13 -4.00 -8.27
C GLY A 69 -11.10 -3.28 -9.63
N TYR A 70 -10.09 -2.46 -9.93
CA TYR A 70 -10.04 -1.70 -11.20
C TYR A 70 -9.44 -2.53 -12.35
N PRO A 71 -10.20 -2.87 -13.40
CA PRO A 71 -9.76 -3.70 -14.53
C PRO A 71 -8.83 -3.00 -15.53
N GLY A 72 -8.45 -1.75 -15.28
CA GLY A 72 -7.76 -0.90 -16.27
C GLY A 72 -8.71 -0.08 -17.13
N CYS A 73 -10.03 -0.21 -16.94
CA CYS A 73 -11.06 0.51 -17.69
C CYS A 73 -12.32 0.76 -16.85
N HIS A 74 -13.19 1.67 -17.32
CA HIS A 74 -14.48 1.93 -16.69
C HIS A 74 -15.38 0.68 -16.73
N PRO A 75 -16.07 0.31 -15.63
CA PRO A 75 -16.92 -0.89 -15.59
C PRO A 75 -17.99 -0.94 -16.70
N ASP A 76 -18.64 0.18 -17.01
CA ASP A 76 -19.63 0.27 -18.12
C ASP A 76 -19.11 -0.10 -19.50
N ARG A 77 -17.81 0.11 -19.74
CA ARG A 77 -17.18 -0.19 -21.04
C ARG A 77 -16.53 -1.57 -21.06
N ARG A 78 -16.56 -2.29 -19.94
CA ARG A 78 -15.93 -3.59 -19.79
C ARG A 78 -16.80 -4.68 -20.40
N ARG A 79 -16.27 -5.35 -21.42
CA ARG A 79 -16.87 -6.57 -21.98
C ARG A 79 -16.27 -7.79 -21.29
N ASN A 80 -17.05 -8.47 -20.46
CA ASN A 80 -16.62 -9.68 -19.77
C ASN A 80 -16.93 -10.91 -20.62
N LEU A 81 -15.89 -11.62 -21.06
CA LEU A 81 -15.98 -12.86 -21.82
C LEU A 81 -15.80 -14.10 -20.96
N VAL A 82 -15.57 -14.02 -19.64
CA VAL A 82 -15.32 -15.22 -18.82
C VAL A 82 -16.56 -16.11 -18.75
N ALA A 83 -16.40 -17.42 -19.01
CA ALA A 83 -17.50 -18.38 -19.24
C ALA A 83 -18.45 -18.58 -18.06
N SER A 84 -17.93 -18.95 -16.89
CA SER A 84 -18.67 -18.96 -15.62
C SER A 84 -17.64 -19.17 -14.51
N GLY A 85 -17.67 -18.32 -13.50
CA GLY A 85 -16.72 -18.32 -12.39
C GLY A 85 -16.76 -16.97 -11.70
N VAL A 86 -16.27 -16.92 -10.46
CA VAL A 86 -16.02 -15.68 -9.72
C VAL A 86 -15.35 -14.69 -10.67
N ASP A 87 -15.95 -13.51 -10.87
CA ASP A 87 -15.28 -12.42 -11.60
C ASP A 87 -13.89 -12.34 -10.98
N PRO A 88 -12.79 -12.50 -11.74
CA PRO A 88 -11.44 -12.57 -11.18
C PRO A 88 -11.08 -11.34 -10.33
N ILE A 89 -11.93 -10.31 -10.40
CA ILE A 89 -11.85 -8.99 -9.81
C ILE A 89 -12.93 -8.76 -8.72
N ALA A 90 -13.90 -9.66 -8.49
CA ALA A 90 -15.04 -9.46 -7.57
C ALA A 90 -14.66 -9.39 -6.07
N THR A 91 -13.72 -10.21 -5.61
CA THR A 91 -13.23 -10.11 -4.23
C THR A 91 -12.03 -9.19 -4.19
N VAL A 92 -12.22 -7.99 -3.68
CA VAL A 92 -11.23 -6.92 -3.79
C VAL A 92 -10.32 -6.88 -2.57
N ILE A 93 -10.83 -7.25 -1.39
CA ILE A 93 -10.17 -7.12 -0.10
C ILE A 93 -10.44 -8.34 0.77
N SER A 94 -9.41 -8.88 1.40
CA SER A 94 -9.54 -9.90 2.46
C SER A 94 -8.69 -9.48 3.66
N ALA A 95 -9.29 -9.52 4.84
CA ALA A 95 -8.65 -9.25 6.12
C ALA A 95 -8.54 -10.57 6.90
N GLY A 96 -7.31 -10.99 7.18
CA GLY A 96 -7.00 -12.13 8.05
C GLY A 96 -5.74 -11.77 8.82
N ASN A 97 -4.65 -12.49 8.58
CA ASN A 97 -3.29 -12.14 9.04
C ASN A 97 -2.71 -10.85 8.41
N GLY A 98 -3.53 -10.01 7.78
CA GLY A 98 -3.13 -8.82 7.04
C GLY A 98 -4.21 -8.37 6.05
N LEU A 99 -3.95 -7.23 5.39
CA LEU A 99 -4.77 -6.65 4.35
C LEU A 99 -4.33 -7.18 2.97
N THR A 100 -5.10 -8.07 2.38
CA THR A 100 -4.87 -8.53 1.00
C THR A 100 -5.75 -7.76 0.04
N ILE A 101 -5.14 -7.13 -0.97
CA ILE A 101 -5.82 -6.33 -1.98
C ILE A 101 -5.57 -6.95 -3.34
N ARG A 102 -6.65 -7.11 -4.12
CA ARG A 102 -6.59 -7.59 -5.51
C ARG A 102 -6.74 -6.40 -6.46
N THR A 103 -5.72 -6.22 -7.30
CA THR A 103 -5.65 -5.16 -8.31
C THR A 103 -5.32 -5.78 -9.67
N MET A 104 -5.26 -4.95 -10.71
CA MET A 104 -4.79 -5.35 -12.03
C MET A 104 -3.47 -4.66 -12.33
N ARG A 105 -2.43 -5.44 -12.57
CA ARG A 105 -1.08 -4.98 -12.91
C ARG A 105 -0.91 -4.95 -14.41
N SER A 106 -0.41 -3.83 -14.91
CA SER A 106 -0.02 -3.70 -16.31
C SER A 106 1.23 -4.53 -16.64
N LEU A 107 1.17 -5.27 -17.74
CA LEU A 107 2.30 -5.89 -18.42
C LEU A 107 2.86 -5.01 -19.53
N GLY A 108 2.36 -3.77 -19.67
CA GLY A 108 2.75 -2.81 -20.69
C GLY A 108 1.91 -2.89 -21.96
N HIS A 109 2.25 -2.03 -22.92
CA HIS A 109 1.57 -1.92 -24.21
C HIS A 109 2.06 -3.00 -25.19
N ALA A 110 1.20 -3.43 -26.11
CA ALA A 110 1.53 -4.30 -27.24
C ALA A 110 0.80 -3.81 -28.49
N GLY A 111 1.50 -3.81 -29.63
CA GLY A 111 0.90 -3.57 -30.93
C GLY A 111 0.12 -4.81 -31.39
N LEU A 112 -0.96 -4.60 -32.13
CA LEU A 112 -1.75 -5.67 -32.74
C LEU A 112 -1.31 -5.90 -34.17
N VAL A 113 -0.91 -7.14 -34.49
CA VAL A 113 -0.58 -7.54 -35.86
C VAL A 113 -1.87 -7.82 -36.62
N GLY A 114 -2.06 -7.15 -37.76
CA GLY A 114 -3.28 -7.30 -38.56
C GLY A 114 -4.49 -6.52 -38.01
N ALA A 115 -4.26 -5.43 -37.27
CA ALA A 115 -5.34 -4.56 -36.83
C ALA A 115 -6.16 -3.98 -38.01
N PRO A 116 -7.50 -3.82 -37.88
CA PRO A 116 -8.30 -4.16 -36.70
C PRO A 116 -8.61 -5.65 -36.59
N VAL A 117 -8.34 -6.22 -35.41
CA VAL A 117 -8.57 -7.63 -35.11
C VAL A 117 -10.00 -7.85 -34.62
N ARG A 118 -10.75 -8.69 -35.33
CA ARG A 118 -12.19 -9.00 -35.07
C ARG A 118 -12.43 -10.44 -34.59
N GLY A 119 -11.38 -11.25 -34.48
CA GLY A 119 -11.46 -12.66 -34.10
C GLY A 119 -11.19 -12.92 -32.62
N GLU A 120 -11.15 -14.20 -32.26
CA GLU A 120 -10.77 -14.68 -30.92
C GLU A 120 -9.28 -14.50 -30.61
N ASN A 121 -8.43 -14.61 -31.63
CA ASN A 121 -7.00 -14.41 -31.48
C ASN A 121 -6.66 -12.93 -31.64
N LEU A 122 -5.86 -12.39 -30.73
CA LEU A 122 -5.24 -11.07 -30.78
C LEU A 122 -3.72 -11.24 -30.97
N PRO A 123 -3.23 -11.34 -32.22
CA PRO A 123 -1.80 -11.47 -32.48
C PRO A 123 -1.07 -10.18 -32.09
N LEU A 124 0.04 -10.31 -31.40
CA LEU A 124 0.82 -9.23 -30.82
C LEU A 124 2.18 -9.09 -31.50
N ASP A 125 2.74 -7.89 -31.46
CA ASP A 125 4.10 -7.60 -31.93
C ASP A 125 5.21 -8.05 -30.94
N ARG A 126 4.82 -8.63 -29.80
CA ARG A 126 5.72 -9.06 -28.74
C ARG A 126 5.14 -10.21 -27.93
N ALA A 127 6.01 -10.86 -27.16
CA ALA A 127 5.56 -11.81 -26.16
C ALA A 127 4.78 -11.11 -25.02
N HIS A 128 3.67 -11.69 -24.58
CA HIS A 128 2.79 -11.13 -23.54
C HIS A 128 3.08 -11.65 -22.13
N GLY A 129 3.66 -12.85 -21.97
CA GLY A 129 3.98 -13.41 -20.65
C GLY A 129 2.76 -13.71 -19.78
N VAL A 130 1.66 -14.16 -20.41
CA VAL A 130 0.43 -14.59 -19.74
C VAL A 130 0.30 -16.10 -19.90
N GLU A 131 0.03 -16.81 -18.82
CA GLU A 131 -0.15 -18.26 -18.83
C GLU A 131 -1.57 -18.66 -19.24
N ALA A 132 -1.73 -19.86 -19.82
CA ALA A 132 -3.05 -20.42 -20.13
C ALA A 132 -3.95 -20.46 -18.88
N GLY A 133 -5.19 -20.02 -19.03
CA GLY A 133 -6.20 -19.90 -17.96
C GLY A 133 -6.10 -18.63 -17.10
N GLN A 134 -5.00 -17.88 -17.19
CA GLN A 134 -4.81 -16.64 -16.43
C GLN A 134 -5.79 -15.55 -16.92
N PRO A 135 -6.46 -14.82 -16.00
CA PRO A 135 -7.28 -13.69 -16.39
C PRO A 135 -6.45 -12.55 -17.00
N VAL A 136 -7.00 -11.91 -18.03
CA VAL A 136 -6.42 -10.79 -18.75
C VAL A 136 -7.49 -9.75 -19.01
N ALA A 137 -7.18 -8.48 -18.75
CA ALA A 137 -7.92 -7.36 -19.34
C ALA A 137 -7.06 -6.72 -20.43
N ALA A 138 -7.57 -6.72 -21.66
CA ALA A 138 -6.96 -6.00 -22.78
C ALA A 138 -7.72 -4.70 -23.00
N VAL A 139 -7.00 -3.58 -22.86
CA VAL A 139 -7.58 -2.23 -22.96
C VAL A 139 -6.90 -1.49 -24.11
N ASN A 140 -7.66 -0.95 -25.06
CA ASN A 140 -7.09 -0.08 -26.09
C ASN A 140 -6.41 1.13 -25.44
N ALA A 141 -5.28 1.58 -25.97
CA ALA A 141 -4.56 2.75 -25.46
C ALA A 141 -5.43 4.04 -25.43
N ARG A 142 -6.48 4.11 -26.27
CA ARG A 142 -7.47 5.20 -26.28
C ARG A 142 -8.72 4.94 -25.43
N GLY A 143 -8.79 3.84 -24.68
CA GLY A 143 -9.90 3.49 -23.78
C GLY A 143 -11.23 3.12 -24.47
N SER A 144 -11.22 2.93 -25.80
CA SER A 144 -12.41 2.64 -26.61
C SER A 144 -12.82 1.15 -26.62
N GLY A 145 -11.91 0.26 -26.22
CA GLY A 145 -12.16 -1.17 -26.11
C GLY A 145 -11.57 -1.70 -24.81
N CYS A 146 -12.38 -2.42 -24.04
CA CYS A 146 -11.95 -3.09 -22.83
C CYS A 146 -12.59 -4.48 -22.77
N VAL A 147 -11.76 -5.51 -22.80
CA VAL A 147 -12.24 -6.90 -22.80
C VAL A 147 -11.53 -7.67 -21.71
N LEU A 148 -12.30 -8.27 -20.81
CA LEU A 148 -11.84 -9.18 -19.76
C LEU A 148 -12.09 -10.62 -20.20
N PHE A 149 -11.06 -11.45 -20.18
CA PHE A 149 -11.12 -12.86 -20.59
C PHE A 149 -10.05 -13.66 -19.83
N ARG A 150 -10.00 -14.97 -20.05
CA ARG A 150 -8.88 -15.83 -19.63
C ARG A 150 -8.09 -16.24 -20.86
N GLN A 151 -6.77 -16.19 -20.81
CA GLN A 151 -5.94 -16.66 -21.93
C GLN A 151 -6.28 -18.12 -22.24
N ALA A 152 -6.83 -18.41 -23.41
CA ALA A 152 -7.39 -19.74 -23.66
C ALA A 152 -6.35 -20.76 -24.19
N ASP A 153 -5.22 -20.29 -24.71
CA ASP A 153 -4.14 -21.09 -25.26
C ASP A 153 -2.79 -20.85 -24.55
N THR A 154 -1.71 -21.46 -25.08
CA THR A 154 -0.33 -21.29 -24.59
C THR A 154 0.56 -20.49 -25.55
N ALA A 155 -0.02 -19.80 -26.55
CA ALA A 155 0.76 -18.96 -27.44
C ALA A 155 1.45 -17.86 -26.61
N THR A 156 2.64 -17.44 -27.03
CA THR A 156 3.40 -16.43 -26.28
C THR A 156 3.23 -15.03 -26.86
N ASP A 157 2.80 -14.93 -28.12
CA ASP A 157 2.64 -13.72 -28.91
C ASP A 157 1.19 -13.50 -29.37
N THR A 158 0.24 -14.29 -28.89
CA THR A 158 -1.17 -14.20 -29.28
C THR A 158 -2.04 -14.33 -28.05
N LEU A 159 -2.86 -13.31 -27.76
CA LEU A 159 -3.87 -13.44 -26.70
C LEU A 159 -5.14 -14.07 -27.28
N ASP A 160 -5.54 -15.23 -26.76
CA ASP A 160 -6.77 -15.92 -27.15
C ASP A 160 -7.91 -15.57 -26.18
N ARG A 161 -8.83 -14.74 -26.66
CA ARG A 161 -10.08 -14.34 -25.96
C ARG A 161 -11.28 -15.20 -26.31
N GLY A 162 -11.09 -16.27 -27.08
CA GLY A 162 -12.08 -17.26 -27.45
C GLY A 162 -12.31 -18.31 -26.36
N PRO A 163 -13.29 -19.20 -26.54
CA PRO A 163 -13.56 -20.25 -25.55
C PRO A 163 -12.37 -21.17 -25.29
N GLY A 164 -11.53 -21.39 -26.31
CA GLY A 164 -10.48 -22.40 -26.27
C GLY A 164 -11.02 -23.83 -26.03
N PRO A 165 -10.13 -24.82 -25.90
CA PRO A 165 -10.52 -26.21 -25.69
C PRO A 165 -11.20 -26.44 -24.34
N ALA A 166 -10.87 -25.63 -23.33
CA ALA A 166 -11.42 -25.72 -21.99
C ALA A 166 -12.69 -24.86 -21.77
N ALA A 167 -13.21 -24.23 -22.83
CA ALA A 167 -14.39 -23.35 -22.77
C ALA A 167 -14.29 -22.29 -21.65
N VAL A 168 -13.10 -21.71 -21.45
CA VAL A 168 -12.82 -20.75 -20.36
C VAL A 168 -13.46 -19.37 -20.60
N ASN A 169 -13.79 -19.07 -21.86
CA ASN A 169 -14.51 -17.85 -22.26
C ASN A 169 -15.80 -18.16 -23.04
N ARG A 170 -16.73 -17.20 -23.06
CA ARG A 170 -17.93 -17.17 -23.87
C ARG A 170 -17.61 -16.60 -25.25
N ARG A 171 -18.28 -17.13 -26.27
CA ARG A 171 -18.31 -16.53 -27.59
C ARG A 171 -19.44 -15.48 -27.63
N PRO A 172 -19.16 -14.19 -27.87
CA PRO A 172 -20.21 -13.18 -27.99
C PRO A 172 -21.11 -13.45 -29.20
N THR A 173 -22.42 -13.30 -29.03
CA THR A 173 -23.41 -13.47 -30.11
C THR A 173 -23.27 -12.40 -31.20
N GLU A 174 -22.92 -11.17 -30.82
CA GLU A 174 -22.67 -10.04 -31.73
C GLU A 174 -21.28 -10.07 -32.38
N GLY A 175 -20.47 -11.08 -32.06
CA GLY A 175 -19.06 -11.15 -32.44
C GLY A 175 -18.14 -10.40 -31.48
N TYR A 176 -16.83 -10.58 -31.67
CA TYR A 176 -15.84 -9.95 -30.80
C TYR A 176 -15.70 -8.47 -31.09
N TRP A 177 -15.50 -7.67 -30.03
CA TRP A 177 -15.24 -6.25 -30.17
C TRP A 177 -13.94 -6.03 -30.97
N PRO A 178 -13.97 -5.20 -32.03
CA PRO A 178 -12.78 -4.94 -32.84
C PRO A 178 -11.72 -4.21 -32.01
N MET A 179 -10.49 -4.73 -32.05
CA MET A 179 -9.32 -4.05 -31.47
C MET A 179 -8.45 -3.50 -32.60
N GLY A 180 -8.39 -2.17 -32.72
CA GLY A 180 -7.69 -1.48 -33.82
C GLY A 180 -6.50 -0.62 -33.40
N ASP A 181 -6.36 -0.38 -32.09
CA ASP A 181 -5.26 0.38 -31.50
C ASP A 181 -4.34 -0.58 -30.73
N PRO A 182 -3.09 -0.17 -30.42
CA PRO A 182 -2.29 -0.88 -29.44
C PRO A 182 -3.06 -1.05 -28.14
N ILE A 183 -2.88 -2.20 -27.50
CA ILE A 183 -3.54 -2.55 -26.25
C ILE A 183 -2.55 -2.46 -25.09
N GLU A 184 -3.03 -2.07 -23.93
CA GLU A 184 -2.37 -2.32 -22.66
C GLU A 184 -2.94 -3.63 -22.08
N ILE A 185 -2.02 -4.51 -21.66
CA ILE A 185 -2.35 -5.83 -21.14
C ILE A 185 -2.30 -5.77 -19.61
N PHE A 186 -3.40 -6.09 -18.95
CA PHE A 186 -3.48 -6.15 -17.49
C PHE A 186 -3.73 -7.57 -17.01
N VAL A 187 -3.07 -7.97 -15.94
CA VAL A 187 -3.26 -9.26 -15.27
C VAL A 187 -3.52 -9.07 -13.78
N PRO A 188 -4.20 -10.02 -13.10
CA PRO A 188 -4.40 -9.96 -11.66
C PRO A 188 -3.10 -9.84 -10.87
N GLU A 189 -3.11 -8.97 -9.86
CA GLU A 189 -2.06 -8.83 -8.87
C GLU A 189 -2.67 -8.92 -7.47
N ARG A 190 -2.00 -9.65 -6.59
CA ARG A 190 -2.37 -9.75 -5.19
C ARG A 190 -1.27 -9.14 -4.34
N THR A 191 -1.61 -8.06 -3.64
CA THR A 191 -0.72 -7.38 -2.70
C THR A 191 -1.24 -7.57 -1.28
N THR A 192 -0.43 -8.17 -0.40
CA THR A 192 -0.76 -8.35 1.02
C THR A 192 0.10 -7.45 1.87
N PHE A 193 -0.51 -6.62 2.71
CA PHE A 193 0.14 -5.86 3.78
C PHE A 193 -0.09 -6.57 5.11
N PHE A 194 0.96 -6.76 5.91
CA PHE A 194 0.86 -7.53 7.15
C PHE A 194 1.94 -7.11 8.14
N VAL A 195 1.77 -7.44 9.41
CA VAL A 195 2.76 -7.15 10.45
C VAL A 195 3.45 -8.43 10.85
N ASP A 196 4.78 -8.42 10.86
CA ASP A 196 5.62 -9.57 11.18
C ASP A 196 6.85 -9.14 12.00
N ALA A 197 7.66 -10.10 12.44
CA ALA A 197 8.91 -9.84 13.14
C ALA A 197 9.86 -8.98 12.28
N SER A 198 10.39 -7.92 12.88
CA SER A 198 11.36 -7.02 12.25
C SER A 198 12.64 -7.78 11.86
N VAL A 199 13.24 -7.40 10.73
CA VAL A 199 14.53 -7.97 10.30
C VAL A 199 15.71 -7.22 10.95
N GLY A 200 15.53 -5.92 11.22
CA GLY A 200 16.60 -5.02 11.69
C GLY A 200 16.54 -4.63 13.17
N ASP A 201 15.51 -5.04 13.90
CA ASP A 201 15.29 -4.66 15.30
C ASP A 201 14.99 -5.89 16.17
N GLY A 202 15.82 -6.12 17.19
CA GLY A 202 15.89 -7.36 17.98
C GLY A 202 14.71 -7.58 18.92
N GLY A 203 13.54 -7.86 18.36
CA GLY A 203 12.29 -8.13 19.09
C GLY A 203 11.13 -7.21 18.69
N GLY A 204 11.37 -6.24 17.81
CA GLY A 204 10.34 -5.36 17.26
C GLY A 204 9.48 -6.04 16.18
N ARG A 205 8.34 -5.42 15.86
CA ARG A 205 7.52 -5.77 14.71
C ARG A 205 7.59 -4.68 13.65
N SER A 206 7.37 -5.07 12.41
CA SER A 206 7.41 -4.18 11.25
C SER A 206 6.24 -4.44 10.33
N LEU A 207 5.86 -3.43 9.55
CA LEU A 207 4.91 -3.57 8.46
C LEU A 207 5.64 -4.09 7.22
N PHE A 208 5.10 -5.15 6.64
CA PHE A 208 5.59 -5.77 5.42
C PHE A 208 4.56 -5.67 4.30
N ARG A 209 5.06 -5.79 3.07
CA ARG A 209 4.28 -6.00 1.86
C ARG A 209 4.75 -7.25 1.14
N ARG A 210 3.81 -8.03 0.62
CA ARG A 210 4.06 -9.17 -0.27
C ARG A 210 3.29 -8.99 -1.57
N ARG A 211 3.98 -9.16 -2.70
CA ARG A 211 3.38 -9.08 -4.05
C ARG A 211 3.49 -10.42 -4.75
N GLN A 212 2.39 -10.89 -5.32
CA GLN A 212 2.37 -12.18 -6.02
C GLN A 212 3.29 -12.19 -7.24
N SER A 213 3.39 -11.08 -7.97
CA SER A 213 4.32 -10.97 -9.10
C SER A 213 5.82 -11.01 -8.72
N ARG A 214 6.14 -10.89 -7.44
CA ARG A 214 7.51 -10.95 -6.90
C ARG A 214 7.75 -12.25 -6.13
N GLY A 215 7.15 -13.35 -6.58
CA GLY A 215 7.31 -14.66 -5.95
C GLY A 215 6.68 -14.80 -4.56
N GLY A 216 6.02 -13.75 -4.06
CA GLY A 216 5.53 -13.74 -2.68
C GLY A 216 6.60 -13.41 -1.65
N ASP A 217 7.70 -12.78 -2.03
CA ASP A 217 8.70 -12.30 -1.08
C ASP A 217 8.13 -11.19 -0.18
N ARG A 218 8.57 -11.17 1.08
CA ARG A 218 8.20 -10.11 2.03
C ARG A 218 9.16 -8.94 1.92
N GLU A 219 8.61 -7.74 1.76
CA GLU A 219 9.31 -6.47 1.67
C GLU A 219 9.00 -5.65 2.93
N GLU A 220 10.00 -5.38 3.76
CA GLU A 220 9.84 -4.55 4.96
C GLU A 220 9.62 -3.09 4.55
N LEU A 221 8.53 -2.48 5.01
CA LEU A 221 8.16 -1.11 4.67
C LEU A 221 8.50 -0.14 5.80
N VAL A 222 8.12 -0.48 7.03
CA VAL A 222 8.23 0.40 8.20
C VAL A 222 8.56 -0.42 9.43
N VAL A 223 9.67 -0.09 10.08
CA VAL A 223 10.07 -0.68 11.35
C VAL A 223 9.28 -0.06 12.50
N GLY A 224 8.92 -0.86 13.49
CA GLY A 224 8.22 -0.39 14.69
C GLY A 224 6.70 -0.27 14.49
N VAL A 225 6.10 -1.09 13.63
CA VAL A 225 4.65 -1.22 13.52
C VAL A 225 4.22 -2.46 14.29
N ARG A 226 3.42 -2.27 15.35
CA ARG A 226 2.97 -3.32 16.26
C ARG A 226 1.75 -4.09 15.74
N SER A 227 0.82 -3.36 15.15
CA SER A 227 -0.43 -3.93 14.62
C SER A 227 -0.91 -3.15 13.39
N LEU A 228 -1.63 -3.86 12.52
CA LEU A 228 -2.37 -3.34 11.38
C LEU A 228 -3.82 -3.74 11.60
N SER A 229 -4.72 -2.77 11.72
CA SER A 229 -6.16 -3.00 11.82
C SER A 229 -6.88 -2.42 10.61
N ILE A 230 -7.98 -3.08 10.25
CA ILE A 230 -8.79 -2.75 9.09
C ILE A 230 -10.24 -2.72 9.55
N GLU A 231 -10.96 -1.69 9.09
CA GLU A 231 -12.40 -1.58 9.23
C GLU A 231 -12.99 -1.26 7.85
N ALA A 232 -13.84 -2.15 7.35
CA ALA A 232 -14.51 -2.04 6.07
C ALA A 232 -15.92 -1.46 6.26
N GLY A 233 -16.26 -0.43 5.49
CA GLY A 233 -17.61 0.10 5.38
C GLY A 233 -18.35 -0.58 4.24
N ILE A 234 -19.48 -1.20 4.57
CA ILE A 234 -20.34 -1.95 3.67
C ILE A 234 -21.57 -1.12 3.32
N ASP A 235 -21.95 -1.12 2.05
CA ASP A 235 -23.22 -0.60 1.55
C ASP A 235 -24.15 -1.79 1.30
N ASP A 236 -25.17 -1.96 2.14
CA ASP A 236 -26.11 -3.08 2.03
C ASP A 236 -27.29 -2.73 1.10
N ASN A 237 -27.47 -1.44 0.76
CA ASN A 237 -28.64 -0.94 0.04
C ASN A 237 -28.34 -0.46 -1.41
N GLY A 238 -27.06 -0.29 -1.76
CA GLY A 238 -26.55 0.05 -3.09
C GLY A 238 -26.51 1.55 -3.43
N ASP A 239 -26.71 2.45 -2.46
CA ASP A 239 -26.79 3.90 -2.68
C ASP A 239 -25.43 4.64 -2.76
N GLY A 240 -24.33 3.98 -2.41
CA GLY A 240 -22.97 4.56 -2.44
C GLY A 240 -22.42 4.92 -1.09
N TYR A 241 -23.20 4.75 -0.02
CA TYR A 241 -22.85 5.15 1.33
C TYR A 241 -22.65 3.94 2.24
N VAL A 242 -21.93 4.16 3.33
CA VAL A 242 -21.70 3.12 4.35
C VAL A 242 -22.95 2.97 5.20
N ASP A 243 -23.56 1.78 5.17
CA ASP A 243 -24.67 1.40 6.06
C ASP A 243 -24.16 0.81 7.38
N ARG A 244 -23.13 -0.04 7.30
CA ARG A 244 -22.51 -0.69 8.46
C ARG A 244 -21.01 -0.84 8.30
N THR A 245 -20.30 -0.99 9.41
CA THR A 245 -18.88 -1.31 9.41
C THR A 245 -18.60 -2.72 9.92
N VAL A 246 -17.50 -3.28 9.42
CA VAL A 246 -17.02 -4.61 9.76
C VAL A 246 -15.52 -4.53 10.04
N SER A 247 -15.07 -5.01 11.20
CA SER A 247 -13.68 -4.94 11.63
C SER A 247 -13.02 -6.32 11.72
N GLY A 248 -11.68 -6.33 11.71
CA GLY A 248 -10.90 -7.53 12.02
C GLY A 248 -10.82 -8.52 10.85
N GLU A 249 -10.83 -9.83 11.16
CA GLU A 249 -10.68 -10.92 10.18
C GLU A 249 -12.01 -11.34 9.53
N ALA A 250 -12.98 -10.44 9.47
CA ALA A 250 -14.26 -10.77 8.89
C ALA A 250 -14.12 -11.09 7.40
N ASP A 251 -14.86 -12.10 6.95
CA ASP A 251 -14.96 -12.42 5.54
C ASP A 251 -15.66 -11.27 4.81
N LEU A 252 -14.93 -10.58 3.93
CA LEU A 252 -15.44 -9.49 3.12
C LEU A 252 -15.86 -9.98 1.73
N ASP A 253 -15.75 -11.28 1.45
CA ASP A 253 -16.07 -11.85 0.16
C ASP A 253 -17.56 -11.68 -0.15
N GLY A 254 -17.86 -11.09 -1.30
CA GLY A 254 -19.22 -10.85 -1.76
C GLY A 254 -19.93 -9.67 -1.08
N LEU A 255 -19.28 -8.95 -0.17
CA LEU A 255 -19.82 -7.71 0.39
C LEU A 255 -19.48 -6.51 -0.51
N ASP A 256 -20.39 -5.54 -0.57
CA ASP A 256 -20.16 -4.29 -1.30
C ASP A 256 -19.39 -3.31 -0.40
N VAL A 257 -18.06 -3.38 -0.48
CA VAL A 257 -17.16 -2.52 0.29
C VAL A 257 -17.01 -1.17 -0.42
N VAL A 258 -17.46 -0.10 0.22
CA VAL A 258 -17.38 1.29 -0.31
C VAL A 258 -16.34 2.14 0.40
N ALA A 259 -15.88 1.73 1.58
CA ALA A 259 -14.84 2.42 2.34
C ALA A 259 -13.97 1.44 3.12
N VAL A 260 -12.71 1.81 3.33
CA VAL A 260 -11.77 1.05 4.16
C VAL A 260 -10.97 2.01 5.01
N GLN A 261 -11.08 1.86 6.31
CA GLN A 261 -10.20 2.48 7.28
C GLN A 261 -9.04 1.54 7.59
N VAL A 262 -7.84 2.08 7.54
CA VAL A 262 -6.60 1.37 7.86
C VAL A 262 -5.93 2.11 9.00
N ALA A 263 -5.62 1.38 10.06
CA ALA A 263 -4.91 1.89 11.22
C ALA A 263 -3.61 1.11 11.44
N LEU A 264 -2.52 1.85 11.71
CA LEU A 264 -1.24 1.33 12.12
C LEU A 264 -0.98 1.75 13.57
N GLU A 265 -0.66 0.79 14.42
CA GLU A 265 -0.20 1.07 15.77
C GLU A 265 1.34 1.03 15.80
N LEU A 266 1.95 2.13 16.24
CA LEU A 266 3.41 2.27 16.29
C LEU A 266 3.95 1.88 17.67
N SER A 267 5.13 1.27 17.66
CA SER A 267 5.91 0.96 18.85
C SER A 267 6.46 2.23 19.48
N ALA A 268 6.06 2.52 20.71
CA ALA A 268 6.66 3.58 21.51
C ALA A 268 8.01 3.09 22.08
N PRO A 269 9.13 3.81 21.85
CA PRO A 269 10.45 3.37 22.30
C PRO A 269 10.63 3.34 23.83
N ASP A 270 9.85 4.10 24.62
CA ASP A 270 10.02 4.19 26.09
C ASP A 270 8.69 4.37 26.89
N ALA A 271 7.53 4.03 26.32
CA ALA A 271 6.27 4.20 27.05
C ALA A 271 6.00 3.01 28.01
N PRO A 272 5.72 3.25 29.31
CA PRO A 272 5.20 2.20 30.17
C PRO A 272 3.82 1.81 29.63
N ILE A 273 3.73 0.55 29.17
CA ILE A 273 2.54 -0.28 28.95
C ILE A 273 1.23 0.50 28.64
N ALA A 274 0.81 0.46 27.36
CA ALA A 274 -0.54 0.74 26.81
C ALA A 274 -0.80 2.04 26.03
N ALA A 275 0.14 2.97 25.89
CA ALA A 275 -0.03 4.12 24.98
C ALA A 275 0.69 3.89 23.64
N GLY A 276 0.22 2.95 22.83
CA GLY A 276 0.62 2.85 21.42
C GLY A 276 0.14 4.09 20.66
N ARG A 277 0.98 4.67 19.79
CA ARG A 277 0.56 5.78 18.93
C ARG A 277 -0.08 5.20 17.68
N SER A 278 -1.35 5.52 17.43
CA SER A 278 -2.04 5.09 16.21
C SER A 278 -1.98 6.17 15.13
N VAL A 279 -1.80 5.73 13.88
CA VAL A 279 -1.99 6.56 12.69
C VAL A 279 -3.01 5.85 11.82
N GLN A 280 -4.03 6.58 11.38
CA GLN A 280 -5.14 6.00 10.64
C GLN A 280 -5.53 6.84 9.43
N THR A 281 -6.10 6.19 8.43
CA THR A 281 -6.63 6.84 7.23
C THR A 281 -7.83 6.06 6.72
N THR A 282 -8.80 6.77 6.15
CA THR A 282 -10.00 6.19 5.55
C THR A 282 -10.01 6.45 4.05
N ILE A 283 -10.21 5.40 3.27
CA ILE A 283 -10.18 5.41 1.81
C ILE A 283 -11.55 4.99 1.30
N ALA A 284 -12.19 5.86 0.51
CA ALA A 284 -13.36 5.48 -0.27
C ALA A 284 -12.94 4.64 -1.49
N LEU A 285 -13.60 3.52 -1.70
CA LEU A 285 -13.45 2.66 -2.88
C LEU A 285 -14.45 3.12 -3.94
N ARG A 286 -13.94 3.56 -5.10
CA ARG A 286 -14.76 4.09 -6.20
C ARG A 286 -14.75 3.21 -7.46
N ASN A 287 -13.92 2.18 -7.47
CA ASN A 287 -13.56 1.48 -8.71
C ASN A 287 -14.35 0.18 -8.94
N GLY A 288 -15.22 -0.20 -8.01
CA GLY A 288 -16.06 -1.39 -8.09
C GLY A 288 -17.46 -1.16 -8.67
N ARG A 289 -17.88 0.11 -8.88
CA ARG A 289 -19.24 0.43 -9.34
C ARG A 289 -19.26 0.95 -10.78
N PRO A 290 -20.23 0.50 -11.59
CA PRO A 290 -20.58 1.18 -12.85
C PRO A 290 -20.96 2.64 -12.60
#